data_AF-A0A2M7ZX83-F1
#
_entry.id   AF-A0A2M7ZX83-F1
#
_cell.length_a   1.000
_cell.length_b   1.000
_cell.length_c   1.000
_cell.angle_alpha   90.00
_cell.angle_beta   90.00
_cell.angle_gamma   90.00
#
_symmetry.space_group_name_H-M   'P 1'
#
loop_
_entity.id
_entity.type
_entity.pdbx_description
1 polymer ?
#
loop_
_entity_poly.entity_id
_entity_poly.type
_entity_poly.pdbx_seq_one_letter_code
_entity_poly.pdbx_strand_id
1 'polypeptide(L)'
;PARGLHTLSHVRYTPHLHWNDEQGIDPYQKLADYNQATRVDRMVRDVGRYLPAVLNAKYVDSLFEVKTILVKNEGDDGRPILFARHLEVPGCYSVLGGKIDNIYDVWEKLDAEVF
;
A
#
# COMPACT_ATOMS: atom_id res chain seq x y z
N PRO A 1 -11.98 17.26 1.90
CA PRO A 1 -12.39 15.83 1.93
C PRO A 1 -13.90 15.71 2.12
N ALA A 2 -14.57 14.75 1.46
CA ALA A 2 -16.04 14.64 1.49
C ALA A 2 -16.64 14.46 2.90
N ARG A 3 -15.88 13.87 3.83
CA ARG A 3 -16.29 13.64 5.23
C ARG A 3 -15.87 14.75 6.21
N GLY A 4 -15.13 15.77 5.77
CA GLY A 4 -14.55 16.77 6.68
C GLY A 4 -13.53 16.19 7.68
N LEU A 5 -12.98 15.00 7.41
CA LEU A 5 -12.00 14.32 8.27
C LEU A 5 -10.59 14.39 7.68
N HIS A 6 -9.58 14.22 8.55
CA HIS A 6 -8.18 14.06 8.18
C HIS A 6 -7.73 12.62 8.44
N THR A 7 -6.79 12.11 7.64
CA THR A 7 -6.24 10.76 7.79
C THR A 7 -4.82 10.84 8.33
N LEU A 8 -4.51 9.95 9.28
CA LEU A 8 -3.16 9.73 9.77
C LEU A 8 -2.72 8.31 9.42
N SER A 9 -1.54 8.17 8.81
CA SER A 9 -0.88 6.89 8.52
C SER A 9 0.56 6.93 9.03
N HIS A 10 1.17 5.77 9.28
CA HIS A 10 2.47 5.70 9.94
C HIS A 10 3.27 4.46 9.52
N VAL A 11 4.43 4.67 8.89
CA VAL A 11 5.28 3.60 8.34
C VAL A 11 5.61 2.46 9.31
N ARG A 12 5.74 2.76 10.61
CA ARG A 12 5.99 1.76 11.66
C ARG A 12 4.75 1.05 12.20
N TYR A 13 3.59 1.71 12.21
CA TYR A 13 2.43 1.26 12.97
C TYR A 13 1.27 0.80 12.09
N THR A 14 1.23 1.19 10.82
CA THR A 14 0.22 0.73 9.86
C THR A 14 0.60 -0.53 9.05
N PRO A 15 1.81 -1.13 9.19
CA PRO A 15 1.99 -2.54 8.84
C PRO A 15 1.35 -3.44 9.91
N HIS A 16 0.27 -4.14 9.55
CA HIS A 16 -0.50 -4.98 10.47
C HIS A 16 -0.23 -6.47 10.30
N LEU A 17 -0.20 -6.94 9.06
CA LEU A 17 -0.05 -8.33 8.66
C LEU A 17 0.79 -8.36 7.37
N HIS A 18 1.66 -9.35 7.26
CA HIS A 18 2.38 -9.70 6.03
C HIS A 18 2.22 -11.19 5.79
N TRP A 19 2.23 -11.59 4.52
CA TRP A 19 2.25 -12.99 4.10
C TRP A 19 2.87 -13.08 2.71
N ASN A 20 3.45 -14.24 2.41
CA ASN A 20 3.79 -14.59 1.03
C ASN A 20 2.52 -14.99 0.31
N ASP A 21 2.26 -14.36 -0.82
CA ASP A 21 1.08 -14.66 -1.62
C ASP A 21 1.27 -15.99 -2.36
N GLU A 22 0.23 -16.83 -2.33
CA GLU A 22 0.22 -18.16 -2.92
C GLU A 22 -1.13 -18.40 -3.61
N GLN A 23 -1.13 -19.28 -4.61
CA GLN A 23 -2.35 -19.60 -5.33
C GLN A 23 -3.43 -20.17 -4.39
N GLY A 24 -4.63 -19.60 -4.46
CA GLY A 24 -5.75 -19.98 -3.60
C GLY A 24 -5.90 -19.12 -2.33
N ILE A 25 -4.98 -18.20 -2.08
CA ILE A 25 -5.16 -17.18 -1.03
C ILE A 25 -6.01 -16.03 -1.58
N ASP A 26 -7.15 -15.76 -0.93
CA ASP A 26 -7.91 -14.54 -1.17
C ASP A 26 -7.44 -13.43 -0.21
N PRO A 27 -6.81 -12.35 -0.71
CA PRO A 27 -6.31 -11.26 0.12
C PRO A 27 -7.45 -10.48 0.82
N TYR A 28 -8.62 -10.36 0.18
CA TYR A 28 -9.76 -9.66 0.75
C TYR A 28 -10.40 -10.47 1.88
N GLN A 29 -10.47 -11.79 1.73
CA GLN A 29 -10.91 -12.67 2.80
C GLN A 29 -9.95 -12.59 4.00
N LYS A 30 -8.62 -12.62 3.77
CA LYS A 30 -7.63 -12.40 4.83
C LYS A 30 -7.81 -11.07 5.55
N LEU A 31 -8.14 -10.00 4.82
CA LEU A 31 -8.40 -8.69 5.41
C LEU A 31 -9.72 -8.67 6.21
N ALA A 32 -10.76 -9.34 5.72
CA ALA A 32 -12.05 -9.45 6.40
C ALA A 32 -11.93 -10.25 7.72
N ASP A 33 -11.12 -11.30 7.74
CA ASP A 33 -10.88 -12.14 8.92
C ASP A 33 -9.91 -11.49 9.92
N TYR A 34 -9.21 -10.44 9.52
CA TYR A 34 -8.31 -9.71 10.40
C TYR A 34 -9.08 -8.90 11.45
N ASN A 35 -8.62 -8.92 12.70
CA ASN A 35 -9.26 -8.20 13.82
C ASN A 35 -9.34 -6.66 13.64
N GLN A 36 -8.59 -6.08 12.68
CA GLN A 36 -8.65 -4.65 12.35
C GLN A 36 -8.49 -3.72 13.58
N ALA A 37 -7.67 -4.13 14.55
CA ALA A 37 -7.42 -3.36 15.76
C ALA A 37 -6.61 -2.10 15.43
N THR A 38 -7.20 -0.92 15.67
CA THR A 38 -6.56 0.37 15.40
C THR A 38 -5.22 0.55 16.12
N ARG A 39 -4.33 1.35 15.51
CA ARG A 39 -3.04 1.76 16.09
C ARG A 39 -2.99 3.27 16.38
N VAL A 40 -4.13 3.96 16.35
CA VAL A 40 -4.23 5.42 16.49
C VAL A 40 -3.48 5.97 17.69
N ASP A 41 -3.59 5.34 18.87
CA ASP A 41 -2.92 5.82 20.09
C ASP A 41 -1.39 5.87 19.93
N ARG A 42 -0.81 4.87 19.26
CA ARG A 42 0.64 4.81 19.02
C ARG A 42 1.05 5.88 18.02
N MET A 43 0.27 6.06 16.95
CA MET A 43 0.52 7.06 15.92
C MET A 43 0.42 8.49 16.49
N VAL A 44 -0.65 8.79 17.23
CA VAL A 44 -0.89 10.11 17.82
C VAL A 44 0.20 10.49 18.82
N ARG A 45 0.61 9.56 19.69
CA ARG A 45 1.73 9.80 20.63
C ARG A 45 3.05 10.06 19.92
N ASP A 46 3.33 9.32 18.85
CA ASP A 46 4.59 9.47 18.11
C ASP A 46 4.67 10.81 17.37
N VAL A 47 3.59 11.16 16.67
CA VAL A 47 3.45 12.43 15.93
C VAL A 47 3.38 13.62 16.88
N GLY A 48 2.78 13.46 18.06
CA GLY A 48 2.66 14.51 19.08
C GLY A 48 4.00 15.07 19.55
N ARG A 49 5.10 14.33 19.35
CA ARG A 49 6.47 14.83 19.59
C ARG A 49 6.86 15.99 18.66
N TYR A 50 6.27 16.05 17.48
CA TYR A 50 6.56 17.04 16.44
C TYR A 50 5.40 18.00 16.18
N LEU A 51 4.16 17.53 16.35
CA LEU A 51 2.93 18.30 16.18
C LEU A 51 2.02 18.14 17.40
N PRO A 52 2.26 18.88 18.51
CA PRO A 52 1.51 18.72 19.76
C PRO A 52 -0.01 18.90 19.62
N ALA A 53 -0.47 19.69 18.66
CA ALA A 53 -1.89 19.88 18.37
C ALA A 53 -2.63 18.57 18.03
N VAL A 54 -1.91 17.55 17.51
CA VAL A 54 -2.49 16.24 17.19
C VAL A 54 -2.96 15.48 18.42
N LEU A 55 -2.46 15.81 19.62
CA LEU A 55 -2.88 15.17 20.88
C LEU A 55 -4.35 15.46 21.21
N ASN A 56 -4.93 16.50 20.61
CA ASN A 56 -6.36 16.84 20.72
C ASN A 56 -7.22 16.21 19.61
N ALA A 57 -6.63 15.41 18.71
CA ALA A 57 -7.36 14.75 17.65
C ALA A 57 -8.34 13.73 18.23
N LYS A 58 -9.54 13.67 17.65
CA LYS A 58 -10.56 12.67 17.99
C LYS A 58 -10.53 11.57 16.97
N TYR A 59 -10.32 10.35 17.43
CA TYR A 59 -10.45 9.16 16.59
C TYR A 59 -11.91 9.00 16.13
N VAL A 60 -12.11 8.70 14.84
CA VAL A 60 -13.43 8.42 14.25
C VAL A 60 -13.48 6.97 13.79
N ASP A 61 -12.62 6.61 12.84
CA ASP A 61 -12.51 5.27 12.29
C ASP A 61 -11.09 5.00 11.76
N SER A 62 -10.81 3.73 11.48
CA SER A 62 -9.58 3.28 10.84
C SER A 62 -9.92 2.64 9.51
N LEU A 63 -9.08 2.89 8.51
CA LEU A 63 -9.16 2.25 7.21
C LEU A 63 -8.06 1.19 7.11
N PHE A 64 -8.39 0.04 6.53
CA PHE A 64 -7.46 -1.07 6.32
C PHE A 64 -7.49 -1.47 4.85
N GLU A 65 -6.33 -1.83 4.32
CA GLU A 65 -6.15 -2.11 2.89
C GLU A 65 -5.02 -3.12 2.72
N VAL A 66 -5.13 -3.97 1.71
CA VAL A 66 -4.05 -4.88 1.32
C VAL A 66 -3.17 -4.18 0.28
N LYS A 67 -1.85 -4.27 0.47
CA LYS A 67 -0.89 -3.71 -0.47
C LYS A 67 0.04 -4.81 -0.93
N THR A 68 0.09 -5.02 -2.24
CA THR A 68 1.09 -5.90 -2.83
C THR A 68 2.45 -5.22 -2.76
N ILE A 69 3.43 -5.94 -2.23
CA ILE A 69 4.83 -5.54 -2.18
C ILE A 69 5.66 -6.60 -2.91
N LEU A 70 6.70 -6.16 -3.63
CA LEU A 70 7.66 -7.10 -4.21
C LEU A 70 8.54 -7.66 -3.09
N VAL A 71 8.78 -8.96 -3.08
CA VAL A 71 9.61 -9.65 -2.06
C VAL A 71 10.99 -8.97 -1.89
N LYS A 72 11.59 -8.52 -3.00
CA LYS A 72 12.87 -7.79 -2.99
C LYS A 72 12.86 -6.47 -2.20
N ASN A 73 11.68 -5.94 -1.89
CA ASN A 73 11.46 -4.68 -1.22
C ASN A 73 10.74 -4.83 0.12
N GLU A 74 10.79 -6.00 0.77
CA GLU A 74 10.25 -6.13 2.14
C GLU A 74 11.01 -5.29 3.17
N GLY A 75 12.29 -5.00 2.91
CA GLY A 75 13.17 -4.24 3.80
C GLY A 75 13.10 -2.72 3.64
N ASP A 76 12.43 -2.21 2.60
CA ASP A 76 12.30 -0.77 2.34
C ASP A 76 10.86 -0.39 1.93
N ASP A 77 10.48 0.89 2.04
CA ASP A 77 9.16 1.35 1.54
C ASP A 77 9.18 1.63 0.02
N GLY A 78 10.15 1.04 -0.70
CA GLY A 78 10.26 1.09 -2.14
C GLY A 78 9.14 0.27 -2.78
N ARG A 79 8.32 0.92 -3.61
CA ARG A 79 7.26 0.24 -4.37
C ARG A 79 7.35 0.59 -5.85
N PRO A 80 8.41 0.11 -6.54
CA PRO A 80 8.57 0.27 -7.97
C PRO A 80 7.56 -0.61 -8.69
N ILE A 81 7.12 -0.14 -9.85
CA ILE A 81 6.27 -0.91 -10.75
C ILE A 81 7.08 -2.07 -11.33
N LEU A 82 6.63 -3.29 -11.07
CA LEU A 82 7.05 -4.45 -11.86
C LEU A 82 6.26 -4.43 -13.15
N PHE A 83 6.97 -4.32 -14.27
CA PHE A 83 6.42 -4.44 -15.62
C PHE A 83 7.11 -5.61 -16.30
N ALA A 84 6.34 -6.64 -16.68
CA ALA A 84 6.87 -7.88 -17.25
C ALA A 84 6.14 -8.22 -18.55
N ARG A 85 6.90 -8.43 -19.63
CA ARG A 85 6.40 -8.88 -20.94
C ARG A 85 6.36 -10.40 -21.00
N HIS A 86 5.29 -10.96 -21.55
CA HIS A 86 5.19 -12.39 -21.86
C HIS A 86 5.71 -12.64 -23.26
N LEU A 87 6.72 -13.50 -23.39
CA LEU A 87 7.37 -13.77 -24.68
C LEU A 87 6.53 -14.65 -25.60
N GLU A 88 5.68 -15.51 -25.02
CA GLU A 88 4.87 -16.49 -25.77
C GLU A 88 3.60 -15.90 -26.35
N VAL A 89 3.13 -14.77 -25.80
CA VAL A 89 1.88 -14.12 -26.22
C VAL A 89 2.19 -12.66 -26.59
N PRO A 90 2.22 -12.32 -27.90
CA PRO A 90 2.47 -10.96 -28.35
C PRO A 90 1.50 -9.95 -27.73
N GLY A 91 2.04 -8.84 -27.20
CA GLY A 91 1.25 -7.79 -26.57
C GLY A 91 0.72 -8.11 -25.16
N CYS A 92 1.11 -9.23 -24.56
CA CYS A 92 0.71 -9.58 -23.20
C CYS A 92 1.74 -9.07 -22.18
N TYR A 93 1.26 -8.30 -21.20
CA TYR A 93 2.07 -7.70 -20.13
C TYR A 93 1.43 -7.93 -18.76
N SER A 94 2.26 -8.18 -17.76
CA SER A 94 1.87 -8.17 -16.36
C SER A 94 2.44 -6.94 -15.67
N VAL A 95 1.57 -6.22 -14.99
CA VAL A 95 1.93 -5.04 -14.20
C VAL A 95 1.59 -5.32 -12.75
N LEU A 96 2.58 -5.27 -11.87
CA LEU A 96 2.41 -5.57 -10.45
C LEU A 96 2.96 -4.43 -9.59
N GLY A 97 2.05 -3.77 -8.89
CA GLY A 97 2.28 -2.89 -7.73
C GLY A 97 3.11 -1.62 -8.00
N GLY A 98 2.59 -0.45 -7.62
CA GLY A 98 3.32 0.82 -7.62
C GLY A 98 2.65 1.86 -6.74
N LYS A 99 3.33 2.96 -6.43
CA LYS A 99 2.67 4.15 -5.87
C LYS A 99 1.86 4.82 -6.99
N ILE A 100 0.71 5.41 -6.67
CA ILE A 100 -0.11 6.14 -7.65
C ILE A 100 0.72 7.24 -8.35
N ASP A 101 1.68 7.81 -7.62
CA ASP A 101 2.62 8.82 -8.10
C ASP A 101 3.44 8.35 -9.32
N ASN A 102 3.64 7.03 -9.46
CA ASN A 102 4.44 6.40 -10.51
C ASN A 102 3.58 5.75 -11.60
N ILE A 103 2.27 5.98 -11.62
CA ILE A 103 1.37 5.32 -12.60
C ILE A 103 1.76 5.65 -14.06
N TYR A 104 2.37 6.81 -14.30
CA TYR A 104 2.82 7.24 -15.61
C TYR A 104 4.09 6.53 -16.08
N ASP A 105 4.89 5.95 -15.17
CA ASP A 105 6.08 5.16 -15.52
C ASP A 105 5.72 3.96 -16.42
N VAL A 106 4.48 3.46 -16.29
CA VAL A 106 3.97 2.37 -17.15
C VAL A 106 3.83 2.82 -18.61
N TRP A 107 3.43 4.07 -18.83
CA TRP A 107 3.25 4.62 -20.18
C TRP A 107 4.61 4.76 -20.86
N GLU A 108 5.60 5.30 -20.16
CA GLU A 108 6.98 5.39 -20.66
C GLU A 108 7.54 4.00 -21.01
N LYS A 109 7.21 2.96 -20.24
CA LYS A 109 7.61 1.59 -20.53
C LYS A 109 6.95 1.03 -21.78
N LEU A 110 5.66 1.26 -21.96
CA LEU A 110 4.91 0.80 -23.12
C LEU A 110 5.37 1.50 -24.41
N ASP A 111 5.63 2.81 -24.36
CA ASP A 111 6.09 3.59 -25.52
C ASP A 111 7.50 3.18 -25.97
N ALA A 112 8.32 2.65 -25.06
CA ALA A 112 9.64 2.12 -25.36
C ALA A 112 9.62 0.69 -25.96
N GLU A 113 8.49 -0.02 -25.91
CA GLU A 113 8.37 -1.35 -26.51
C GLU A 113 8.28 -1.24 -28.04
N VAL A 114 9.09 -2.05 -28.73
CA VAL A 114 8.99 -2.21 -30.18
C VAL A 114 8.02 -3.36 -30.44
N PHE A 115 6.89 -3.04 -31.07
CA PHE A 115 5.84 -3.99 -31.44
C PHE A 115 6.15 -4.73 -32.74
#